data_AF-A0A554UR83-F1
#
_entry.id   AF-A0A554UR83-F1
#
_cell.length_a   1.000
_cell.length_b   1.000
_cell.length_c   1.000
_cell.angle_alpha   90.00
_cell.angle_beta   90.00
_cell.angle_gamma   90.00
#
_symmetry.space_group_name_H-M   'P 1'
#
loop_
_entity.id
_entity.type
_entity.pdbx_description
1 polymer ?
#
loop_
_entity_poly.entity_id
_entity_poly.type
_entity_poly.pdbx_seq_one_letter_code
_entity_poly.pdbx_strand_id
1 'polypeptide(L)'
;MSRGRAPLDPTGAMLLLERVLDQLPALPQAACRGQWQIYEPRSLGEEDECVAERRAAAAQLCGRCPERVRCQWRTEPPGSP
;
A
#
# COMPACT_ATOMS: atom_id res chain seq x y z
N MET A 1 -26.44 -25.48 9.85
CA MET A 1 -27.13 -24.40 9.11
C MET A 1 -26.06 -23.51 8.46
N SER A 2 -25.69 -23.82 7.22
CA SER A 2 -24.69 -23.03 6.47
C SER A 2 -25.37 -21.80 5.87
N ARG A 3 -24.89 -20.59 6.21
CA ARG A 3 -25.38 -19.36 5.59
C ARG A 3 -24.93 -19.35 4.13
N GLY A 4 -25.86 -19.55 3.20
CA GLY A 4 -25.58 -19.38 1.77
C GLY A 4 -25.19 -17.94 1.49
N ARG A 5 -23.96 -17.72 1.00
CA ARG A 5 -23.50 -16.40 0.57
C ARG A 5 -24.26 -16.05 -0.71
N ALA A 6 -25.06 -14.98 -0.68
CA ALA A 6 -25.72 -14.49 -1.88
C ALA A 6 -24.66 -14.16 -2.95
N PRO A 7 -24.95 -14.39 -4.24
CA PRO A 7 -24.07 -13.97 -5.33
C PRO A 7 -23.80 -12.46 -5.25
N LEU A 8 -22.54 -12.06 -5.47
CA LEU A 8 -22.21 -10.64 -5.61
C LEU A 8 -22.84 -10.10 -6.89
N ASP A 9 -23.59 -9.01 -6.79
CA ASP A 9 -24.09 -8.27 -7.94
C ASP A 9 -22.92 -7.65 -8.72
N PRO A 10 -22.68 -8.04 -9.98
CA PRO A 10 -21.52 -7.57 -10.74
C PRO A 10 -21.51 -6.05 -10.94
N THR A 11 -22.68 -5.45 -11.12
CA THR A 11 -22.84 -4.00 -11.35
C THR A 11 -22.42 -3.21 -10.10
N GLY A 12 -22.94 -3.60 -8.95
CA GLY A 12 -22.59 -3.00 -7.66
C GLY A 12 -21.12 -3.21 -7.31
N ALA A 13 -20.54 -4.36 -7.66
CA ALA A 13 -19.11 -4.61 -7.48
C ALA A 13 -18.24 -3.68 -8.35
N MET A 14 -18.63 -3.44 -9.60
CA MET A 14 -17.93 -2.50 -10.49
C MET A 14 -18.01 -1.06 -9.99
N LEU A 15 -19.21 -0.59 -9.62
CA LEU A 15 -19.40 0.77 -9.09
C LEU A 15 -18.59 1.01 -7.81
N LEU A 16 -18.50 -0.01 -6.95
CA LEU A 16 -17.66 0.04 -5.76
C LEU A 16 -16.18 0.15 -6.14
N LEU A 17 -15.72 -0.67 -7.09
CA LEU A 17 -14.33 -0.64 -7.54
C LEU A 17 -13.94 0.72 -8.13
N GLU A 18 -14.77 1.28 -9.02
CA GLU A 18 -14.56 2.62 -9.59
C GLU A 18 -14.41 3.68 -8.50
N ARG A 19 -15.32 3.68 -7.52
CA ARG A 19 -15.29 4.65 -6.42
C ARG A 19 -14.06 4.50 -5.52
N VAL A 20 -13.57 3.27 -5.33
CA VAL A 20 -12.32 3.02 -4.59
C VAL A 20 -11.13 3.52 -5.39
N LEU A 21 -11.08 3.27 -6.69
CA LEU A 21 -9.98 3.69 -7.56
C LEU A 21 -9.90 5.22 -7.69
N ASP A 22 -11.04 5.92 -7.75
CA ASP A 22 -11.10 7.39 -7.79
C ASP A 22 -10.50 8.07 -6.55
N GLN A 23 -10.46 7.37 -5.42
CA GLN A 23 -9.84 7.89 -4.19
C GLN A 23 -8.32 7.62 -4.11
N LEU A 24 -7.75 6.88 -5.06
CA LEU A 24 -6.32 6.65 -5.12
C LEU A 24 -5.63 7.82 -5.86
N PRO A 25 -4.60 8.44 -5.28
CA PRO A 25 -3.83 9.46 -5.95
C PRO A 25 -3.14 8.86 -7.17
N ALA A 26 -3.31 9.51 -8.32
CA ALA A 26 -2.64 9.15 -9.56
C ALA A 26 -1.15 9.54 -9.47
N LEU A 27 -0.31 8.58 -9.07
CA LEU A 27 1.15 8.74 -8.93
C LEU A 27 1.88 7.81 -9.92
N PRO A 28 1.87 8.12 -11.25
CA PRO A 28 2.41 7.24 -12.27
C PRO A 28 3.93 7.04 -12.17
N GLN A 29 4.65 8.01 -11.60
CA GLN A 29 6.10 7.97 -11.44
C GLN A 29 6.52 7.55 -10.02
N ALA A 30 5.60 7.00 -9.21
CA ALA A 30 5.94 6.54 -7.87
C ALA A 30 6.94 5.39 -7.94
N ALA A 31 8.07 5.54 -7.26
CA ALA A 31 9.14 4.54 -7.24
C ALA A 31 8.71 3.20 -6.61
N CYS A 32 7.63 3.19 -5.82
CA CYS A 32 7.07 1.98 -5.20
C CYS A 32 6.16 1.16 -6.12
N ARG A 33 5.88 1.61 -7.36
CA ARG A 33 5.06 0.84 -8.30
C ARG A 33 5.71 -0.52 -8.57
N GLY A 34 4.95 -1.60 -8.34
CA GLY A 34 5.44 -2.98 -8.47
C GLY A 34 6.27 -3.50 -7.29
N GLN A 35 6.43 -2.71 -6.22
CA GLN A 35 7.16 -3.10 -5.00
C GLN A 35 6.29 -3.02 -3.74
N TRP A 36 5.01 -3.40 -3.86
CA TRP A 36 4.03 -3.30 -2.78
C TRP A 36 4.37 -4.17 -1.57
N GLN A 37 5.07 -5.29 -1.78
CA GLN A 37 5.53 -6.20 -0.74
C GLN A 37 6.43 -5.52 0.32
N ILE A 38 7.11 -4.43 -0.05
CA ILE A 38 7.94 -3.63 0.87
C ILE A 38 7.07 -2.85 1.89
N TYR A 39 5.78 -2.69 1.60
CA TYR A 39 4.83 -1.98 2.45
C TYR A 39 3.86 -2.91 3.17
N GLU A 40 4.05 -4.23 3.06
CA GLU A 40 3.20 -5.18 3.76
C GLU A 40 3.38 -5.08 5.28
N PRO A 41 2.27 -5.20 6.03
CA PRO A 41 2.30 -5.34 7.48
C PRO A 41 3.20 -6.49 7.93
N ARG A 42 3.58 -6.48 9.21
CA ARG A 42 4.31 -7.60 9.81
C ARG A 42 3.48 -8.89 9.70
N SER A 43 4.10 -9.95 9.23
CA SER A 43 3.50 -11.29 9.19
C SER A 43 3.68 -12.03 10.52
N LEU A 44 2.81 -13.02 10.78
CA LEU A 44 2.94 -13.85 11.99
C LEU A 44 4.24 -14.65 11.95
N GLY A 45 5.04 -14.57 13.02
CA GLY A 45 6.34 -15.25 13.11
C GLY A 45 7.46 -14.58 12.29
N GLU A 46 7.21 -13.42 11.70
CA GLU A 46 8.26 -12.64 11.03
C GLU A 46 9.21 -12.04 12.05
N GLU A 47 10.51 -12.18 11.81
CA GLU A 47 11.56 -11.65 12.68
C GLU A 47 11.61 -10.11 12.66
N ASP A 48 12.00 -9.52 13.80
CA ASP A 48 12.09 -8.06 13.94
C ASP A 48 13.08 -7.45 12.94
N GLU A 49 14.17 -8.15 12.64
CA GLU A 49 15.18 -7.72 11.67
C GLU A 49 14.60 -7.61 10.26
N CYS A 50 13.82 -8.59 9.81
CA CYS A 50 13.15 -8.54 8.50
C CYS A 50 12.18 -7.35 8.40
N VAL A 51 11.43 -7.07 9.47
CA VAL A 51 10.53 -5.91 9.53
C VAL A 51 11.34 -4.61 9.47
N ALA A 52 12.46 -4.53 10.18
CA ALA A 52 13.33 -3.35 10.20
C ALA A 52 13.97 -3.09 8.82
N GLU A 53 14.48 -4.14 8.17
CA GLU A 53 15.02 -4.08 6.81
C GLU A 53 13.98 -3.60 5.80
N ARG A 54 12.77 -4.17 5.86
CA ARG A 54 11.66 -3.78 4.98
C ARG A 54 11.29 -2.31 5.18
N ARG A 55 11.21 -1.84 6.43
CA ARG A 55 10.95 -0.42 6.76
C ARG A 55 12.06 0.50 6.28
N ALA A 56 13.33 0.10 6.42
CA ALA A 56 14.46 0.87 5.91
C ALA A 56 14.43 0.98 4.38
N ALA A 57 14.12 -0.11 3.68
CA ALA A 57 13.94 -0.12 2.23
C ALA A 57 12.79 0.80 1.80
N ALA A 58 11.65 0.76 2.50
CA ALA A 58 10.50 1.64 2.25
C ALA A 58 10.89 3.12 2.39
N ALA A 59 11.60 3.48 3.45
CA ALA A 59 12.04 4.85 3.70
C ALA A 59 13.03 5.34 2.62
N GLN A 60 14.00 4.51 2.22
CA GLN A 60 14.93 4.84 1.13
C GLN A 60 14.19 5.04 -0.19
N LEU A 61 13.23 4.16 -0.51
CA LEU A 61 12.44 4.24 -1.73
C LEU A 61 11.57 5.51 -1.76
N CYS A 62 10.91 5.83 -0.65
CA CYS A 62 10.14 7.06 -0.49
C CYS A 62 11.02 8.31 -0.58
N GLY A 63 12.23 8.28 -0.02
CA GLY A 63 13.18 9.40 -0.04
C GLY A 63 13.61 9.82 -1.44
N ARG A 64 13.72 8.87 -2.37
CA ARG A 64 14.10 9.13 -3.78
C ARG A 64 12.92 9.16 -4.75
N CYS A 65 11.68 9.06 -4.26
CA CYS A 65 10.49 8.96 -5.10
C CYS A 65 10.15 10.31 -5.77
N PRO A 66 10.02 10.38 -7.11
CA PRO A 66 9.64 11.61 -7.82
C PRO A 66 8.31 12.21 -7.35
N GLU A 67 7.39 11.34 -6.91
CA GLU A 67 6.05 11.70 -6.48
C GLU A 67 5.95 11.95 -4.96
N ARG A 68 7.08 11.95 -4.22
CA ARG A 68 7.10 12.04 -2.74
C ARG A 68 6.28 13.21 -2.20
N VAL A 69 6.40 14.38 -2.83
CA VAL A 69 5.71 15.61 -2.41
C VAL A 69 4.18 15.47 -2.52
N ARG A 70 3.70 14.73 -3.53
CA ARG A 70 2.27 14.51 -3.79
C ARG A 70 1.72 13.27 -3.09
N CYS A 71 2.60 12.42 -2.54
CA CYS A 71 2.22 11.17 -1.90
C CYS A 71 1.85 11.38 -0.43
N GLN A 72 0.57 11.17 -0.11
CA GLN A 72 0.06 11.18 1.25
C GLN A 72 0.49 9.96 2.10
N TRP A 73 1.01 8.91 1.46
CA TRP A 73 1.43 7.66 2.10
C TRP A 73 2.95 7.51 2.20
N ARG A 74 3.71 8.59 2.02
CA ARG A 74 5.17 8.54 2.12
C ARG A 74 5.59 8.04 3.51
N THR A 75 6.56 7.15 3.54
CA THR A 75 7.24 6.75 4.78
C THR A 75 8.38 7.73 5.04
N GLU A 76 8.52 8.16 6.28
CA GLU A 76 9.62 9.01 6.72
C GLU A 76 10.79 8.16 7.21
N PRO A 77 12.04 8.57 6.96
CA PRO A 77 13.17 7.91 7.58
C PRO A 77 13.12 8.11 9.10
N PRO A 78 13.56 7.12 9.89
CA PRO A 78 13.63 7.24 11.34
C PRO A 78 14.47 8.48 11.72
N GLY A 79 13.95 9.31 12.63
CA GLY A 79 14.58 10.56 13.06
C GLY A 79 14.20 11.81 12.24
N SER A 80 13.23 11.72 11.33
CA SER A 80 12.56 12.91 10.78
C SER A 80 11.69 13.57 11.86
N PRO A 81 11.63 14.91 11.95
CA PRO A 81 10.82 15.63 12.94
C PRO A 81 9.32 15.42 12.76
#